data_AF-A0A0G0P3A8-F1
#
_entry.id   AF-A0A0G0P3A8-F1
#
_cell.length_a   1.000
_cell.length_b   1.000
_cell.length_c   1.000
_cell.angle_alpha   90.00
_cell.angle_beta   90.00
_cell.angle_gamma   90.00
#
_symmetry.space_group_name_H-M   'P 1'
#
loop_
_entity.id
_entity.type
_entity.pdbx_description
1 polymer ?
#
loop_
_entity_poly.entity_id
_entity_poly.type
_entity_poly.pdbx_seq_one_letter_code
_entity_poly.pdbx_strand_id
1 'polypeptide(L)'
;MQYAIIDESGRFGDPENKFLVFAAVCVDSLIGLDKIIPKVKKKIPTKGFRKFEKSLAEIKFSITGDKTRKLTLELIREQNITQKVMKSGKK
;
A
#
# COMPACT_ATOMS: atom_id res chain seq x y z
N MET A 1 -2.98 16.33 13.97
CA MET A 1 -2.95 16.78 12.56
C MET A 1 -3.19 15.54 11.72
N GLN A 2 -4.12 15.57 10.77
CA GLN A 2 -4.40 14.41 9.90
C GLN A 2 -3.68 14.61 8.58
N TYR A 3 -3.07 13.55 8.06
CA TYR A 3 -2.39 13.52 6.77
C TYR A 3 -3.15 12.59 5.84
N ALA A 4 -3.26 12.97 4.57
CA ALA A 4 -3.77 12.12 3.50
C ALA A 4 -2.68 11.95 2.45
N ILE A 5 -2.35 10.70 2.12
CA ILE A 5 -1.49 10.34 0.99
C ILE A 5 -2.40 9.83 -0.11
N ILE A 6 -2.36 10.48 -1.28
CA ILE A 6 -3.18 10.12 -2.43
C ILE A 6 -2.23 9.67 -3.53
N ASP A 7 -2.57 8.55 -4.17
CA ASP A 7 -1.85 8.02 -5.32
C ASP A 7 -2.86 7.49 -6.36
N GLU A 8 -2.44 7.42 -7.62
CA GLU A 8 -3.27 6.98 -8.72
C GLU A 8 -2.62 5.88 -9.57
N SER A 9 -3.46 5.03 -10.14
CA SER A 9 -3.07 4.05 -11.15
C SER A 9 -3.89 4.28 -12.42
N GLY A 10 -3.18 4.40 -13.55
CA GLY A 10 -3.73 4.85 -14.83
C GLY A 10 -3.31 6.30 -15.14
N ARG A 11 -3.59 6.77 -16.36
CA ARG A 11 -3.35 8.16 -16.76
C ARG A 11 -4.63 8.78 -17.27
N PHE A 12 -4.94 9.97 -16.77
CA PHE A 12 -6.08 10.73 -17.26
C PHE A 12 -5.87 11.05 -18.74
N GLY A 13 -6.80 10.60 -19.60
CA GLY A 13 -6.73 10.83 -21.04
C GLY A 13 -5.92 9.78 -21.84
N ASP A 14 -5.46 8.70 -21.23
CA ASP A 14 -4.86 7.58 -21.97
C ASP A 14 -5.96 6.62 -22.48
N PRO A 15 -6.15 6.49 -23.81
CA PRO A 15 -7.22 5.68 -24.39
C PRO A 15 -7.07 4.17 -24.11
N GLU A 16 -5.87 3.69 -23.77
CA GLU A 16 -5.64 2.30 -23.37
C GLU A 16 -6.05 2.03 -21.92
N ASN A 17 -6.06 3.07 -21.08
CA ASN A 17 -6.42 2.98 -19.66
C ASN A 17 -7.90 3.32 -19.44
N LYS A 18 -8.77 2.31 -19.61
CA LYS A 18 -10.24 2.45 -19.43
C LYS A 18 -10.67 2.79 -18.00
N PHE A 19 -9.83 2.52 -17.02
CA PHE A 19 -10.12 2.75 -15.60
C PHE A 19 -8.99 3.54 -14.96
N LEU A 20 -9.37 4.58 -14.22
CA LEU A 20 -8.48 5.32 -13.34
C LEU A 20 -8.82 4.96 -11.91
N VAL A 21 -7.84 4.50 -11.15
CA VAL A 21 -8.03 4.09 -9.75
C VAL A 21 -7.26 5.05 -8.86
N PHE A 22 -7.97 5.67 -7.93
CA PHE A 22 -7.37 6.48 -6.87
C PHE A 22 -7.33 5.69 -5.57
N ALA A 23 -6.20 5.75 -4.87
CA ALA A 23 -6.05 5.25 -3.52
C ALA A 23 -5.71 6.41 -2.58
N ALA A 24 -6.42 6.50 -1.46
CA ALA A 24 -6.14 7.48 -0.42
C ALA A 24 -5.89 6.77 0.92
N VAL A 25 -4.79 7.13 1.58
CA VAL A 25 -4.42 6.62 2.90
C VAL A 25 -4.39 7.79 3.87
N CYS A 26 -5.31 7.79 4.84
CA CYS A 26 -5.39 8.80 5.89
C CYS A 26 -4.71 8.30 7.16
N VAL A 27 -3.83 9.12 7.74
CA VAL A 27 -3.03 8.77 8.92
C VAL A 27 -2.95 9.93 9.90
N ASP A 28 -2.88 9.63 11.20
CA ASP A 28 -2.68 10.66 12.24
C ASP A 28 -1.21 11.13 12.34
N SER A 29 -0.28 10.34 11.79
CA SER A 29 1.15 10.64 11.74
C SER A 29 1.83 9.95 10.56
N LEU A 30 2.78 10.63 9.94
CA LEU A 30 3.64 10.07 8.89
C LEU A 30 4.81 9.25 9.46
N ILE A 31 5.07 9.36 10.77
CA ILE A 31 6.20 8.70 11.42
C ILE A 31 6.04 7.17 11.32
N GLY A 32 6.99 6.49 10.70
CA GLY A 32 7.04 5.03 10.61
C GLY A 32 6.45 4.44 9.33
N LEU A 33 5.77 5.23 8.48
CA LEU A 33 5.33 4.79 7.16
C LEU A 33 6.52 4.46 6.24
N ASP A 34 7.59 5.25 6.33
CA ASP A 34 8.87 5.05 5.65
C ASP A 34 9.50 3.69 5.97
N LYS A 35 9.21 3.12 7.15
CA LYS A 35 9.75 1.83 7.62
C LYS A 35 9.00 0.63 7.06
N ILE A 36 7.83 0.80 6.45
CA ILE A 36 7.03 -0.30 5.90
C ILE A 36 7.80 -1.00 4.78
N ILE A 37 8.29 -0.27 3.78
CA ILE A 37 9.00 -0.86 2.63
C ILE A 37 10.27 -1.62 3.06
N PRO A 38 11.15 -1.06 3.93
CA PRO A 38 12.26 -1.82 4.51
C PRO A 38 11.83 -3.09 5.24
N LYS A 39 10.75 -3.06 6.03
CA LYS A 39 10.20 -4.26 6.73
C LYS A 39 9.72 -5.31 5.74
N VAL A 40 9.02 -4.93 4.68
CA VAL A 40 8.60 -5.84 3.60
C VAL A 40 9.83 -6.48 2.96
N LYS A 41 10.81 -5.67 2.53
CA LYS A 41 12.03 -6.14 1.87
C LYS A 41 12.84 -7.12 2.71
N LYS A 42 12.88 -6.96 4.04
CA LYS A 42 13.54 -7.91 4.96
C LYS A 42 12.93 -9.31 4.89
N LYS A 43 11.61 -9.41 4.68
CA LYS A 43 10.89 -10.70 4.58
C LYS A 43 10.89 -11.30 3.17
N ILE A 44 11.39 -10.59 2.16
CA ILE A 44 11.55 -11.12 0.80
C ILE A 44 12.79 -12.04 0.77
N PRO A 45 12.64 -13.28 0.26
CA PRO A 45 13.73 -14.24 0.19
C PRO A 45 14.88 -13.74 -0.70
N THR A 46 16.11 -14.10 -0.34
CA THR A 46 17.34 -13.72 -1.07
C THR A 46 17.63 -14.59 -2.29
N LYS A 47 16.93 -15.72 -2.43
CA LYS A 47 17.08 -16.68 -3.54
C LYS A 47 15.71 -17.01 -4.14
N GLY A 48 15.71 -17.52 -5.37
CA GLY A 48 14.51 -17.91 -6.11
C GLY A 48 13.85 -16.75 -6.87
N PHE A 49 12.67 -17.03 -7.43
CA PHE A 49 11.97 -16.12 -8.35
C PHE A 49 11.67 -14.74 -7.73
N ARG A 50 11.38 -14.66 -6.43
CA ARG A 50 11.03 -13.40 -5.75
C ARG A 50 12.22 -12.53 -5.36
N LYS A 51 13.47 -12.93 -5.65
CA LYS A 51 14.65 -12.14 -5.26
C LYS A 51 14.69 -10.74 -5.89
N PHE A 52 14.16 -10.59 -7.12
CA PHE A 52 14.13 -9.31 -7.82
C PHE A 52 13.25 -8.27 -7.13
N GLU A 53 12.22 -8.71 -6.38
CA GLU A 53 11.33 -7.80 -5.65
C GLU A 53 12.10 -7.03 -4.56
N LYS A 54 13.23 -7.57 -4.10
CA LYS A 54 14.11 -6.94 -3.10
C LYS A 54 14.91 -5.78 -3.66
N SER A 55 15.22 -5.80 -4.97
CA SER A 55 15.99 -4.76 -5.66
C SER A 55 15.11 -3.63 -6.21
N LEU A 56 13.78 -3.76 -6.19
CA LEU A 56 12.90 -2.68 -6.63
C LEU A 56 13.04 -1.48 -5.68
N ALA A 57 13.14 -0.27 -6.22
CA ALA A 57 13.15 0.95 -5.43
C ALA A 57 11.87 1.06 -4.57
N GLU A 58 10.74 0.68 -5.16
CA GLU A 58 9.40 0.71 -4.58
C GLU A 58 8.64 -0.61 -4.79
N ILE A 59 7.67 -0.93 -3.92
CA ILE A 59 6.82 -2.11 -4.08
C ILE A 59 5.68 -1.78 -5.04
N LYS A 60 5.91 -1.99 -6.34
CA LYS A 60 4.88 -1.86 -7.38
C LYS A 60 3.96 -3.08 -7.36
N PHE A 61 2.68 -2.87 -7.07
CA PHE A 61 1.70 -3.97 -6.99
C PHE A 61 1.51 -4.70 -8.33
N SER A 62 1.75 -4.02 -9.46
CA SER A 62 1.64 -4.61 -10.81
C SER A 62 2.70 -5.69 -11.10
N ILE A 63 3.89 -5.58 -10.50
CA ILE A 63 5.03 -6.47 -10.82
C ILE A 63 5.49 -7.31 -9.63
N THR A 64 5.02 -7.01 -8.42
CA THR A 64 5.34 -7.82 -7.22
C THR A 64 4.37 -8.97 -7.07
N GLY A 65 4.81 -10.11 -6.53
CA GLY A 65 3.94 -11.26 -6.29
C GLY A 65 2.96 -11.06 -5.13
N ASP A 66 1.88 -11.83 -5.12
CA ASP A 66 0.78 -11.72 -4.15
C ASP A 66 1.24 -11.78 -2.69
N LYS A 67 2.24 -12.61 -2.38
CA LYS A 67 2.80 -12.72 -1.02
C LYS A 67 3.40 -11.40 -0.53
N THR A 68 4.03 -10.63 -1.41
CA THR A 68 4.66 -9.34 -1.07
C THR A 68 3.61 -8.25 -0.98
N ARG A 69 2.61 -8.25 -1.88
CA ARG A 69 1.46 -7.34 -1.81
C ARG A 69 0.69 -7.52 -0.51
N LYS A 70 0.32 -8.76 -0.17
CA LYS A 70 -0.41 -9.10 1.06
C LYS A 70 0.34 -8.62 2.30
N LEU A 71 1.64 -8.93 2.40
CA LEU A 71 2.47 -8.48 3.52
C LEU A 71 2.53 -6.94 3.63
N THR A 72 2.60 -6.25 2.49
CA THR A 72 2.62 -4.78 2.48
C THR A 72 1.31 -4.22 3.02
N LEU A 73 0.17 -4.75 2.56
CA LEU A 73 -1.15 -4.36 3.05
C LEU A 73 -1.34 -4.67 4.54
N GLU A 74 -0.84 -5.82 5.01
CA GLU A 74 -0.87 -6.19 6.44
C GLU A 74 -0.08 -5.19 7.29
N LEU A 75 1.12 -4.82 6.87
CA LEU A 75 1.94 -3.83 7.59
C LEU A 75 1.32 -2.43 7.56
N ILE A 76 0.68 -2.03 6.45
CA ILE A 76 -0.08 -0.76 6.38
C ILE A 76 -1.25 -0.80 7.36
N ARG A 77 -2.02 -1.90 7.37
CA ARG A 77 -3.14 -2.11 8.29
C ARG A 77 -2.70 -2.02 9.75
N GLU A 78 -1.57 -2.64 10.09
CA GLU A 78 -0.99 -2.59 11.45
C GLU A 78 -0.60 -1.17 11.88
N GLN A 79 -0.27 -0.29 10.94
CA GLN A 79 0.03 1.10 11.24
C GLN A 79 -1.21 1.98 11.43
N ASN A 80 -2.42 1.60 10.95
CA ASN A 80 -3.52 2.57 10.81
C ASN A 80 -4.98 2.06 10.66
N ILE A 81 -5.51 1.08 11.42
CA ILE A 81 -7.00 0.98 11.50
C ILE A 81 -7.51 0.73 12.92
N THR A 82 -7.65 1.81 13.70
CA THR A 82 -8.75 1.92 14.68
C THR A 82 -10.04 1.94 13.86
N GLN A 83 -10.70 0.79 13.69
CA GLN A 83 -12.00 0.75 13.00
C GLN A 83 -13.00 1.58 13.80
N LYS A 84 -13.26 2.84 13.39
CA LYS A 84 -14.49 3.52 13.79
C LYS A 84 -15.63 2.89 13.00
N VAL A 85 -16.16 1.79 13.53
CA VAL A 85 -17.48 1.27 13.11
C VAL A 85 -18.49 2.34 13.50
N MET A 86 -18.88 3.18 12.55
CA MET A 86 -20.03 4.06 12.72
C MET A 86 -21.27 3.18 12.76
N LYS A 87 -21.74 2.84 13.96
CA LYS A 87 -23.10 2.33 14.13
C LYS A 87 -24.05 3.49 13.81
N SER A 88 -24.78 3.36 12.70
CA SER A 88 -25.96 4.18 12.45
C SER A 88 -26.96 3.91 13.58
N GLY A 89 -27.02 4.84 14.53
CA GLY A 89 -28.11 4.88 15.51
C GLY A 89 -29.35 5.38 14.80
N LYS A 90 -30.33 4.50 14.58
CA LYS A 90 -31.71 4.94 14.34
C LYS A 90 -32.18 5.67 15.61
N LYS A 91 -32.46 6.96 15.49
CA LYS A 91 -33.41 7.65 16.37
C LYS A 91 -34.83 7.31 15.92
#